data_AF-A0A8T4DB55-F1
#
_entry.id   AF-A0A8T4DB55-F1
#
_cell.length_a   1.000
_cell.length_b   1.000
_cell.length_c   1.000
_cell.angle_alpha   90.00
_cell.angle_beta   90.00
_cell.angle_gamma   90.00
#
_symmetry.space_group_name_H-M   'P 1'
#
loop_
_entity.id
_entity.type
_entity.pdbx_description
1 polymer ?
#
loop_
_entity_poly.entity_id
_entity_poly.type
_entity_poly.pdbx_seq_one_letter_code
_entity_poly.pdbx_strand_id
1 'polypeptide(L)' 'MGEELEALVKRIAAKDLREAAKKRGIKTACVKKIDLAKQLPREVLDELSSKQ' A
#
# COMPACT_ATOMS: atom_id res chain seq x y z
N MET A 1 7.62 -14.08 -6.17
CA MET A 1 7.79 -12.86 -5.35
C MET A 1 6.70 -11.80 -5.55
N GLY A 2 5.68 -11.99 -6.39
CA GLY A 2 4.56 -11.04 -6.53
C GLY A 2 3.37 -11.29 -5.60
N GLU A 3 3.08 -12.55 -5.27
CA GLU A 3 1.84 -12.95 -4.58
C GLU A 3 1.74 -12.45 -3.14
N GLU A 4 2.86 -12.37 -2.42
CA GLU A 4 2.89 -11.93 -1.03
C GLU A 4 2.57 -10.43 -0.89
N LEU A 5 3.01 -9.63 -1.85
CA LEU A 5 2.67 -8.21 -1.92
C LEU A 5 1.18 -8.03 -2.22
N GLU A 6 0.62 -8.80 -3.14
CA GLU A 6 -0.81 -8.74 -3.46
C GLU A 6 -1.68 -9.17 -2.27
N ALA A 7 -1.26 -10.19 -1.53
CA ALA A 7 -1.95 -10.66 -0.33
C ALA A 7 -1.93 -9.61 0.79
N LEU A 8 -0.77 -9.00 1.06
CA LEU A 8 -0.64 -7.88 2.01
C LEU A 8 -1.55 -6.71 1.62
N VAL A 9 -1.51 -6.31 0.35
CA VAL A 9 -2.31 -5.20 -0.17
C VAL A 9 -3.80 -5.48 -0.15
N LYS A 10 -4.22 -6.75 -0.29
CA LYS A 10 -5.62 -7.14 -0.12
C LYS A 10 -6.09 -6.97 1.32
N ARG A 11 -5.25 -7.28 2.31
CA ARG A 11 -5.55 -7.07 3.74
C ARG A 11 -5.63 -5.58 4.06
N ILE A 12 -4.59 -4.81 3.73
CA ILE A 12 -4.52 -3.37 4.04
C ILE A 12 -5.72 -2.59 3.49
N ALA A 13 -6.33 -1.70 4.27
CA ALA A 13 -7.39 -0.83 3.78
C ALA A 13 -6.89 0.12 2.67
N ALA A 14 -7.70 0.33 1.62
CA ALA A 14 -7.32 1.22 0.52
C ALA A 14 -7.14 2.69 0.96
N LYS A 15 -7.79 3.10 2.05
CA LYS A 15 -7.67 4.43 2.65
C LYS A 15 -6.28 4.63 3.26
N ASP A 16 -5.86 3.74 4.16
CA ASP A 16 -4.54 3.75 4.79
C ASP A 16 -3.41 3.72 3.76
N LEU A 17 -3.53 2.85 2.76
CA LEU A 17 -2.54 2.72 1.71
C LEU A 17 -2.41 4.00 0.87
N ARG A 18 -3.54 4.70 0.62
CA ARG A 18 -3.54 6.02 -0.04
C ARG A 18 -3.01 7.12 0.88
N GLU A 19 -3.30 7.11 2.17
CA GLU A 19 -2.76 8.10 3.11
C GLU A 19 -1.25 7.98 3.26
N ALA A 20 -0.73 6.77 3.43
CA ALA A 20 0.70 6.51 3.53
C ALA A 20 1.44 6.96 2.26
N ALA A 21 0.85 6.69 1.09
CA ALA A 21 1.37 7.17 -0.18
C ALA A 21 1.32 8.69 -0.30
N LYS A 22 0.20 9.33 0.08
CA LYS A 22 0.05 10.79 0.05
C LYS A 22 1.04 11.48 1.00
N LYS A 23 1.27 10.93 2.20
CA LYS A 23 2.29 11.41 3.15
C LYS A 23 3.70 11.37 2.59
N ARG A 24 3.97 10.44 1.66
CA ARG A 24 5.26 10.30 0.96
C ARG A 24 5.31 11.05 -0.37
N GLY A 25 4.28 11.83 -0.71
CA GLY A 25 4.22 12.59 -1.97
C GLY A 25 3.90 11.76 -3.21
N ILE A 26 3.48 10.50 -3.04
CA ILE A 26 3.11 9.61 -4.14
C ILE A 26 1.72 10.00 -4.64
N LYS A 27 1.56 10.12 -5.97
CA LYS A 27 0.27 10.42 -6.61
C LYS A 27 -0.68 9.24 -6.43
N THR A 28 -1.73 9.46 -5.65
CA THR A 28 -2.77 8.45 -5.35
C THR A 28 -3.99 8.51 -6.28
N ALA A 29 -4.02 9.50 -7.17
CA ALA A 29 -5.11 9.69 -8.13
C ALA A 29 -4.98 8.70 -9.31
N CYS A 30 -6.07 8.01 -9.65
CA CYS A 30 -6.17 7.04 -10.77
C CYS A 30 -5.18 5.85 -10.75
N VAL A 31 -4.47 5.61 -9.65
CA VAL A 31 -3.55 4.47 -9.50
C VAL A 31 -4.23 3.28 -8.84
N LYS A 32 -3.91 2.06 -9.32
CA LYS A 32 -4.38 0.81 -8.74
C LYS A 32 -3.77 0.62 -7.35
N LYS A 33 -4.52 -0.02 -6.44
CA LYS A 33 -4.08 -0.32 -5.06
C LYS A 33 -2.73 -1.05 -5.01
N ILE A 34 -2.53 -2.00 -5.93
CA ILE A 34 -1.27 -2.75 -6.10
C ILE A 34 -0.13 -1.90 -6.62
N ASP A 35 -0.43 -0.93 -7.48
CA ASP A 35 0.58 -0.05 -8.05
C ASP A 35 1.08 0.92 -6.98
N LEU A 36 0.13 1.48 -6.22
CA LEU A 36 0.38 2.24 -5.00
C LEU A 36 1.24 1.47 -4.00
N ALA A 37 0.97 0.18 -3.82
CA ALA A 37 1.75 -0.65 -2.93
C ALA A 37 3.16 -0.95 -3.45
N LYS A 38 3.32 -1.15 -4.76
CA LYS A 38 4.64 -1.29 -5.39
C LYS A 38 5.49 -0.01 -5.26
N GLN A 39 4.83 1.15 -5.20
CA GLN A 39 5.49 2.44 -4.95
C GLN A 39 5.80 2.69 -3.47
N LEU A 40 5.24 1.89 -2.56
CA LEU A 40 5.49 2.00 -1.13
C LEU A 40 6.60 1.03 -0.68
N PRO A 41 7.42 1.43 0.31
CA PRO A 41 8.37 0.52 0.94
C PRO A 41 7.63 -0.64 1.60
N ARG A 42 8.25 -1.82 1.58
CA ARG A 42 7.65 -3.02 2.14
C ARG A 42 7.39 -2.92 3.64
N GLU A 43 8.27 -2.24 4.38
CA GLU A 43 8.07 -1.92 5.80
C GLU A 43 6.76 -1.19 6.06
N VAL A 44 6.37 -0.26 5.18
CA VAL A 44 5.11 0.49 5.32
C VAL A 44 3.92 -0.41 5.07
N LEU A 45 4.00 -1.31 4.07
CA LEU A 45 2.92 -2.25 3.81
C LEU A 45 2.75 -3.24 4.98
N ASP A 46 3.85 -3.66 5.58
CA ASP A 46 3.84 -4.56 6.74
C ASP A 46 3.24 -3.88 7.98
N GLU A 47 3.67 -2.66 8.29
CA GLU A 47 3.08 -1.85 9.37
C GLU A 47 1.58 -1.63 9.16
N LEU A 48 1.17 -1.24 7.95
CA LEU A 48 -0.24 -1.00 7.63
C LEU A 48 -1.07 -2.29 7.64
N SER A 49 -0.46 -3.44 7.34
CA SER A 49 -1.15 -4.73 7.39
C SER A 49 -1.28 -5.26 8.81
N SER A 50 -0.37 -4.86 9.71
CA SER A 50 -0.38 -5.24 11.13
C SER A 50 -1.25 -4.31 12.00
N LYS A 51 -1.60 -3.12 11.49
CA LYS A 51 -2.40 -2.10 12.21
C LYS A 51 -3.92 -2.28 12.10
N GLN A 52 -4.38 -3.35 11.44
CA GLN A 52 -5.77 -3.56 11.03
C GLN A 52 -6.46 -4.61 11.89
#